data_AF-F0W5J4-F1
#
_entry.id   AF-F0W5J4-F1
#
_cell.length_a   1.000
_cell.length_b   1.000
_cell.length_c   1.000
_cell.angle_alpha   90.00
_cell.angle_beta   90.00
_cell.angle_gamma   90.00
#
_symmetry.space_group_name_H-M   'P 1'
#
loop_
_entity.id
_entity.type
_entity.pdbx_description
1 polymer ?
#
loop_
_entity_poly.entity_id
_entity_poly.type
_entity_poly.pdbx_seq_one_letter_code
_entity_poly.pdbx_strand_id
1 'polypeptide(L)'
;MVLIPCLYSLFILTFHYLADIIVSCTQLLEPSQVEKLKKLTQNQNEIWQVVVRKLRVWSATSSSNEDTTVIPCRPYCILVNNLYPLGQVVHRVICNPPEVYPSPYEIMQCLVQAMLDPPSSNFTQHRPDKIVFPDKHYVGELRKSCGSINIECSYLSESEGIDSYIKQLSDHLVRKDMASVNTANERPGCFQDENGITPEIFREFHELCRRFYDAKPWQQFAERQALEISASQQVRLSSKYSVPSGNVFVSVIATQTEDSFVHGMALFITRSDLERRVVQPDEQLALMVDPRLRRCAFCDSRVEDLEEKLSVKNVELKRCTRCKCVFYCNQECQRAHWQDHRMNCVAPSETTEKNNSGSQWGSIELSILFGPETLSSFNDLDAIEKYQIAPSGMSESDNVPMYPSVIALERGTLRAPNVKDFVLLLRGLRAFVGLGNHPYFMQETTLDLIGVKVSVQTLEVQVDGTSFGTVDPLKVRNATVLTTKDVERLRSTAKSAKSTRPESKESDTQADQTLAEGSHNVGDKEDHKRHNDTEPVKEGGKDTEKEKTKEEKKSDSCSVM
;
A
#
# COMPACT_ATOMS: atom_id res chain seq x y z
N MET A 1 40.73 -52.61 9.42
CA MET A 1 40.19 -52.08 8.15
C MET A 1 38.89 -51.35 8.44
N VAL A 2 38.81 -50.11 7.97
CA VAL A 2 37.63 -49.22 7.85
C VAL A 2 37.06 -48.61 9.15
N LEU A 3 37.48 -47.39 9.43
CA LEU A 3 36.74 -46.40 10.23
C LEU A 3 37.04 -44.98 9.68
N ILE A 4 36.58 -44.69 8.46
CA ILE A 4 36.48 -43.31 7.92
C ILE A 4 35.29 -43.31 6.95
N PRO A 5 34.12 -42.76 7.34
CA PRO A 5 33.59 -41.61 6.60
C PRO A 5 32.69 -40.72 7.49
N CYS A 6 33.26 -39.80 8.27
CA CYS A 6 32.48 -38.72 8.91
C CYS A 6 33.10 -37.33 8.77
N LEU A 7 34.35 -37.23 8.30
CA LEU A 7 35.05 -35.95 8.16
C LEU A 7 34.83 -35.27 6.80
N TYR A 8 34.38 -36.00 5.77
CA TYR A 8 34.10 -35.42 4.45
C TYR A 8 32.79 -34.62 4.39
N SER A 9 31.78 -34.96 5.20
CA SER A 9 30.49 -34.27 5.16
C SER A 9 30.51 -32.91 5.87
N LEU A 10 31.37 -32.73 6.90
CA LEU A 10 31.53 -31.44 7.58
C LEU A 10 32.34 -30.43 6.75
N PHE A 11 33.30 -30.92 5.96
CA PHE A 11 34.11 -30.08 5.06
C PHE A 11 33.34 -29.61 3.81
N ILE A 12 32.37 -30.39 3.31
CA ILE A 12 31.57 -30.00 2.14
C ILE A 12 30.48 -28.98 2.53
N LEU A 13 29.91 -29.06 3.74
CA LEU A 13 28.95 -28.07 4.24
C LEU A 13 29.57 -26.70 4.55
N THR A 14 30.85 -26.64 4.92
CA THR A 14 31.57 -25.36 5.10
C THR A 14 31.97 -24.73 3.77
N PHE A 15 32.21 -25.52 2.72
CA PHE A 15 32.59 -24.99 1.40
C PHE A 15 31.42 -24.44 0.58
N HIS A 16 30.19 -24.93 0.76
CA HIS A 16 29.03 -24.34 0.06
C HIS A 16 28.48 -23.05 0.69
N TYR A 17 28.78 -22.76 1.97
CA TYR A 17 28.32 -21.51 2.62
C TYR A 17 29.28 -20.32 2.44
N LEU A 18 30.53 -20.55 2.04
CA LEU A 18 31.52 -19.51 1.75
C LEU A 18 31.45 -18.98 0.31
N ALA A 19 30.62 -19.58 -0.55
CA ALA A 19 30.59 -19.31 -1.98
C ALA A 19 30.14 -17.88 -2.37
N ASP A 20 29.59 -17.09 -1.44
CA ASP A 20 29.04 -15.76 -1.72
C ASP A 20 29.90 -14.58 -1.21
N ILE A 21 31.02 -14.83 -0.51
CA ILE A 21 31.84 -13.75 0.08
C ILE A 21 33.01 -13.44 -0.85
N ILE A 22 32.90 -12.33 -1.58
CA ILE A 22 33.98 -11.79 -2.40
C ILE A 22 34.97 -11.07 -1.49
N VAL A 23 36.19 -11.59 -1.38
CA VAL A 23 37.22 -11.02 -0.50
C VAL A 23 38.00 -9.93 -1.23
N SER A 24 38.01 -8.75 -0.63
CA SER A 24 38.77 -7.60 -1.12
C SER A 24 40.24 -7.70 -0.72
N CYS A 25 41.12 -7.29 -1.64
CA CYS A 25 42.54 -7.11 -1.36
C CYS A 25 42.86 -5.71 -0.82
N THR A 26 41.85 -4.86 -0.60
CA THR A 26 42.04 -3.49 -0.13
C THR A 26 42.43 -3.46 1.34
N GLN A 27 43.43 -2.63 1.68
CA GLN A 27 43.82 -2.36 3.06
C GLN A 27 43.29 -0.98 3.44
N LEU A 28 42.40 -0.92 4.42
CA LEU A 28 41.73 0.32 4.85
C LEU A 28 42.40 0.98 6.06
N LEU A 29 43.33 0.27 6.71
CA LEU A 29 44.11 0.79 7.83
C LEU A 29 45.47 1.26 7.35
N GLU A 30 45.82 2.49 7.73
CA GLU A 30 47.16 3.02 7.51
C GLU A 30 48.21 2.24 8.32
N PRO A 31 49.46 2.13 7.85
CA PRO A 31 50.52 1.40 8.57
C PRO A 31 50.70 1.84 10.02
N SER A 32 50.60 3.15 10.29
CA SER A 32 50.69 3.71 11.65
C SER A 32 49.54 3.28 12.55
N GLN A 33 48.33 3.12 12.00
CA GLN A 33 47.17 2.60 12.73
C GLN A 33 47.36 1.12 13.05
N VAL A 34 47.85 0.32 12.10
CA VAL A 34 48.14 -1.11 12.32
C VAL A 34 49.13 -1.30 13.46
N GLU A 35 50.23 -0.54 13.48
CA GLU A 35 51.21 -0.61 14.56
C GLU A 35 50.62 -0.21 15.92
N LYS A 36 49.81 0.85 15.96
CA LYS A 36 49.16 1.32 17.18
C LYS A 36 48.19 0.26 17.72
N LEU A 37 47.34 -0.31 16.87
CA LEU A 37 46.33 -1.30 17.26
C LEU A 37 46.95 -2.65 17.64
N LYS A 38 48.07 -3.04 17.03
CA LYS A 38 48.84 -4.23 17.43
C LYS A 38 49.41 -4.15 18.84
N LYS A 39 49.66 -2.95 19.36
CA LYS A 39 50.16 -2.74 20.73
C LYS A 39 49.06 -2.90 21.79
N LEU A 40 47.78 -2.83 21.41
CA LEU A 40 46.68 -3.08 22.34
C LEU A 40 46.66 -4.54 22.80
N THR A 41 46.13 -4.78 24.00
CA THR A 41 45.88 -6.14 24.47
C THR A 41 44.76 -6.78 23.66
N GLN A 42 44.90 -8.07 23.35
CA GLN A 42 43.87 -8.85 22.67
C GLN A 42 43.16 -9.74 23.68
N ASN A 43 41.88 -9.51 23.86
CA ASN A 43 41.06 -10.30 24.75
C ASN A 43 40.66 -11.60 24.04
N GLN A 44 41.19 -12.71 24.51
CA GLN A 44 40.95 -14.03 23.91
C GLN A 44 39.47 -14.41 24.00
N ASN A 45 38.93 -15.00 22.92
CA ASN A 45 37.53 -15.38 22.77
C ASN A 45 36.52 -14.21 22.79
N GLU A 46 36.94 -12.95 22.85
CA GLU A 46 36.00 -11.83 22.77
C GLU A 46 35.49 -11.68 21.33
N ILE A 47 34.16 -11.69 21.19
CA ILE A 47 33.49 -11.64 19.89
C ILE A 47 32.67 -10.36 19.82
N TRP A 48 33.01 -9.49 18.88
CA TRP A 48 32.20 -8.34 18.54
C TRP A 48 31.35 -8.61 17.30
N GLN A 49 30.10 -8.16 17.29
CA GLN A 49 29.25 -8.12 16.10
C GLN A 49 29.00 -6.67 15.73
N VAL A 50 29.23 -6.34 14.46
CA VAL A 50 28.89 -5.02 13.91
C VAL A 50 27.59 -5.15 13.14
N VAL A 51 26.62 -4.32 13.50
CA VAL A 51 25.30 -4.27 12.86
C VAL A 51 25.04 -2.84 12.38
N VAL A 52 24.49 -2.71 11.17
CA VAL A 52 24.00 -1.43 10.63
C VAL A 52 22.47 -1.50 10.54
N ARG A 53 21.80 -0.51 11.12
CA ARG A 53 20.33 -0.42 11.15
C ARG A 53 19.86 1.02 11.01
N LYS A 54 18.70 1.21 10.37
CA LYS A 54 17.98 2.48 10.43
C LYS A 54 17.30 2.65 11.78
N LEU A 55 17.42 3.82 12.39
CA LEU A 55 16.70 4.14 13.62
C LEU A 55 15.20 4.34 13.34
N ARG A 56 14.37 4.17 14.39
CA ARG A 56 12.91 4.35 14.33
C ARG A 56 12.54 5.78 14.73
N VAL A 57 13.16 6.73 14.05
CA VAL A 57 12.95 8.18 14.20
C VAL A 57 13.18 8.86 12.85
N TRP A 58 12.70 10.10 12.73
CA TRP A 58 12.97 10.97 11.60
C TRP A 58 14.07 11.97 11.93
N SER A 59 14.97 12.14 10.98
CA SER A 59 15.98 13.19 10.91
C SER A 59 15.87 13.90 9.56
N ALA A 60 16.34 15.14 9.46
CA ALA A 60 16.56 15.78 8.16
C ALA A 60 17.68 15.06 7.40
N THR A 61 17.53 14.95 6.07
CA THR A 61 18.64 14.53 5.19
C THR A 61 19.74 15.58 5.17
N SER A 62 20.95 15.17 4.79
CA SER A 62 22.08 16.10 4.61
C SER A 62 21.88 17.08 3.44
N SER A 63 21.03 16.73 2.47
CA SER A 63 20.68 17.55 1.31
C SER A 63 19.61 18.62 1.58
N SER A 64 19.03 18.65 2.78
CA SER A 64 18.04 19.66 3.16
C SER A 64 18.72 21.01 3.37
N ASN A 65 18.43 22.01 2.52
CA ASN A 65 18.92 23.38 2.69
C ASN A 65 17.93 24.20 3.53
N GLU A 66 18.41 25.25 4.23
CA GLU A 66 17.59 26.14 5.09
C GLU A 66 16.40 26.79 4.36
N ASP A 67 16.48 26.94 3.03
CA ASP A 67 15.45 27.56 2.17
C ASP A 67 14.51 26.54 1.48
N THR A 68 14.65 25.24 1.74
CA THR A 68 13.89 24.16 1.07
C THR A 68 13.09 23.31 2.05
N THR A 69 12.08 22.60 1.54
CA THR A 69 11.31 21.62 2.30
C THR A 69 12.24 20.54 2.88
N VAL A 70 12.23 20.41 4.21
CA VAL A 70 13.02 19.39 4.92
C VAL A 70 12.59 18.01 4.44
N ILE A 71 13.53 17.23 3.93
CA ILE A 71 13.27 15.85 3.50
C ILE A 71 13.53 14.95 4.71
N PRO A 72 12.50 14.27 5.25
CA PRO A 72 12.69 13.36 6.37
C PRO A 72 13.35 12.07 5.90
N CYS A 73 14.31 11.57 6.68
CA CYS A 73 14.92 10.27 6.49
C CYS A 73 15.06 9.54 7.83
N ARG A 74 15.18 8.21 7.76
CA ARG A 74 15.56 7.39 8.91
C ARG A 74 17.09 7.28 8.94
N PRO A 75 17.76 7.78 10.00
CA PRO A 75 19.21 7.77 10.04
C PRO A 75 19.75 6.35 10.23
N TYR A 76 20.81 5.99 9.50
CA TYR A 76 21.58 4.79 9.78
C TYR A 76 22.38 4.93 11.07
N CYS A 77 22.50 3.82 11.79
CA CYS A 77 23.30 3.69 12.99
C CYS A 77 24.15 2.43 12.91
N ILE A 78 25.44 2.59 13.19
CA ILE A 78 26.41 1.52 13.36
C ILE A 78 26.41 1.13 14.84
N LEU A 79 26.20 -0.15 15.13
CA LEU A 79 26.28 -0.73 16.46
C LEU A 79 27.42 -1.74 16.52
N VAL A 80 28.31 -1.59 17.50
CA VAL A 80 29.35 -2.56 17.83
C VAL A 80 28.96 -3.25 19.12
N ASN A 81 28.56 -4.52 19.02
CA ASN A 81 28.03 -5.30 20.13
C ASN A 81 29.07 -6.33 20.56
N ASN A 82 29.41 -6.39 21.85
CA ASN A 82 30.13 -7.53 22.39
C ASN A 82 29.12 -8.66 22.60
N LEU A 83 29.13 -9.66 21.72
CA LEU A 83 28.29 -10.85 21.84
C LEU A 83 28.75 -11.76 22.97
N TYR A 84 30.07 -11.83 23.16
CA TYR A 84 30.68 -12.61 24.22
C TYR A 84 31.97 -11.94 24.71
N PRO A 85 32.19 -11.84 26.03
CA PRO A 85 31.36 -12.41 27.11
C PRO A 85 30.24 -11.51 27.64
N LEU A 86 30.15 -10.25 27.20
CA LEU A 86 29.39 -9.23 27.91
C LEU A 86 27.92 -9.13 27.48
N GLY A 87 27.60 -9.48 26.23
CA GLY A 87 26.23 -9.40 25.70
C GLY A 87 25.68 -7.97 25.68
N GLN A 88 26.50 -6.97 25.39
CA GLN A 88 26.12 -5.55 25.43
C GLN A 88 26.69 -4.73 24.28
N VAL A 89 26.11 -3.56 24.04
CA VAL A 89 26.61 -2.61 23.03
C VAL A 89 27.86 -1.90 23.56
N VAL A 90 28.98 -2.08 22.88
CA VAL A 90 30.28 -1.48 23.20
C VAL A 90 30.43 -0.11 22.56
N HIS A 91 29.90 0.10 21.36
CA HIS A 91 30.01 1.40 20.69
C HIS A 91 28.82 1.62 19.77
N ARG A 92 28.45 2.88 19.56
CA ARG A 92 27.39 3.26 18.61
C ARG A 92 27.75 4.56 17.93
N VAL A 93 27.44 4.66 16.64
CA VAL A 93 27.63 5.87 15.84
C VAL A 93 26.38 6.07 14.99
N ILE A 94 25.80 7.26 15.03
CA ILE A 94 24.75 7.67 14.07
C ILE A 94 25.50 8.21 12.85
N CYS A 95 25.17 7.71 11.66
CA CYS A 95 25.86 8.06 10.43
C CYS A 95 25.65 9.53 10.08
N ASN A 96 26.65 10.11 9.41
CA ASN A 96 26.58 11.43 8.80
C ASN A 96 27.27 11.37 7.43
N PRO A 97 26.54 11.46 6.30
CA PRO A 97 25.10 11.74 6.19
C PRO A 97 24.18 10.66 6.82
N PRO A 98 23.04 11.04 7.43
CA PRO A 98 22.14 10.09 8.08
C PRO A 98 21.48 9.10 7.11
N GLU A 99 21.17 9.54 5.89
CA GLU A 99 20.48 8.76 4.87
C GLU A 99 21.38 7.77 4.10
N VAL A 100 22.70 7.84 4.30
CA VAL A 100 23.68 7.07 3.53
C VAL A 100 24.11 5.82 4.31
N TYR A 101 24.04 4.66 3.66
CA TYR A 101 24.54 3.42 4.23
C TYR A 101 26.08 3.49 4.36
N PRO A 102 26.67 3.20 5.53
CA PRO A 102 28.09 3.44 5.79
C PRO A 102 28.99 2.57 4.93
N SER A 103 30.06 3.16 4.42
CA SER A 103 31.11 2.50 3.67
C SER A 103 31.95 1.56 4.55
N PRO A 104 32.66 0.57 3.97
CA PRO A 104 33.62 -0.24 4.71
C PRO A 104 34.68 0.58 5.47
N TYR A 105 35.09 1.73 4.92
CA TYR A 105 36.03 2.63 5.58
C TYR A 105 35.44 3.21 6.88
N GLU A 106 34.20 3.69 6.85
CA GLU A 106 33.52 4.24 8.03
C GLU A 106 33.30 3.17 9.11
N ILE A 107 32.94 1.95 8.70
CA ILE A 107 32.85 0.81 9.62
C ILE A 107 34.22 0.53 10.28
N MET A 108 35.30 0.56 9.51
CA MET A 108 36.65 0.36 10.03
C MET A 108 37.04 1.47 11.01
N GLN A 109 36.77 2.74 10.71
CA GLN A 109 37.04 3.85 11.65
C GLN A 109 36.23 3.70 12.94
N CYS A 110 34.95 3.30 12.85
CA CYS A 110 34.11 3.02 14.01
C CYS A 110 34.70 1.92 14.91
N LEU A 111 35.19 0.83 14.30
CA LEU A 111 35.87 -0.25 15.03
C LEU A 111 37.17 0.22 15.70
N VAL A 112 37.98 1.00 15.00
CA VAL A 112 39.21 1.57 15.55
C VAL A 112 38.91 2.47 16.75
N GLN A 113 37.88 3.31 16.64
CA GLN A 113 37.45 4.16 17.75
C GLN A 113 36.96 3.32 18.92
N ALA A 114 36.16 2.28 18.70
CA ALA A 114 35.68 1.39 19.76
C ALA A 114 36.83 0.69 20.51
N MET A 115 37.93 0.34 19.84
CA MET A 115 39.13 -0.25 20.45
C MET A 115 39.97 0.75 21.25
N LEU A 116 40.06 2.00 20.75
CA LEU A 116 40.90 3.05 21.32
C LEU A 116 40.21 3.88 22.41
N ASP A 117 38.88 3.95 22.38
CA ASP A 117 38.08 4.81 23.25
C ASP A 117 36.76 4.11 23.63
N PRO A 118 36.84 3.04 24.44
CA PRO A 118 35.64 2.34 24.87
C PRO A 118 34.83 3.23 25.83
N PRO A 119 33.49 3.27 25.71
CA PRO A 119 32.66 4.32 26.31
C PRO A 119 32.45 4.23 27.83
N SER A 120 32.95 3.19 28.49
CA SER A 120 32.88 3.07 29.94
C SER A 120 34.28 3.15 30.54
N SER A 121 34.42 3.89 31.64
CA SER A 121 35.66 4.01 32.42
C SER A 121 36.21 2.66 32.91
N ASN A 122 35.41 1.59 32.82
CA ASN A 122 35.78 0.24 33.24
C ASN A 122 36.42 -0.59 32.11
N PHE A 123 36.42 -0.09 30.87
CA PHE A 123 37.08 -0.75 29.75
C PHE A 123 38.42 -0.09 29.45
N THR A 124 39.49 -0.87 29.48
CA THR A 124 40.79 -0.44 28.95
C THR A 124 40.79 -0.59 27.43
N GLN A 125 41.65 0.16 26.75
CA GLN A 125 41.86 -0.01 25.30
C GLN A 125 42.28 -1.45 25.00
N HIS A 126 41.55 -2.12 24.11
CA HIS A 126 41.81 -3.50 23.74
C HIS A 126 41.25 -3.78 22.34
N ARG A 127 41.68 -4.91 21.77
CA ARG A 127 41.07 -5.46 20.56
C ARG A 127 40.34 -6.78 20.88
N PRO A 128 39.20 -7.05 20.23
CA PRO A 128 38.55 -8.35 20.32
C PRO A 128 39.38 -9.41 19.60
N ASP A 129 39.05 -10.66 19.84
CA ASP A 129 39.63 -11.78 19.10
C ASP A 129 39.00 -11.93 17.71
N LYS A 130 37.68 -11.71 17.65
CA LYS A 130 36.87 -11.92 16.46
C LYS A 130 35.84 -10.83 16.27
N ILE A 131 35.66 -10.40 15.02
CA ILE A 131 34.58 -9.52 14.59
C ILE A 131 33.71 -10.28 13.59
N VAL A 132 32.40 -10.21 13.80
CA VAL A 132 31.40 -10.85 12.94
C VAL A 132 30.43 -9.83 12.36
N PHE A 133 29.97 -10.09 11.13
CA PHE A 133 29.03 -9.22 10.43
C PHE A 133 27.85 -10.04 9.90
N PRO A 134 26.60 -9.54 10.00
CA PRO A 134 25.45 -10.10 9.30
C PRO A 134 25.45 -9.72 7.81
N ASP A 135 26.13 -8.64 7.43
CA ASP A 135 26.31 -8.24 6.04
C ASP A 135 27.57 -8.91 5.47
N LYS A 136 27.38 -9.80 4.48
CA LYS A 136 28.46 -10.52 3.80
C LYS A 136 29.42 -9.57 3.06
N HIS A 137 28.95 -8.40 2.61
CA HIS A 137 29.79 -7.42 1.92
C HIS A 137 30.90 -6.91 2.83
N TYR A 138 30.58 -6.55 4.09
CA TYR A 138 31.60 -6.12 5.05
C TYR A 138 32.59 -7.23 5.42
N VAL A 139 32.15 -8.49 5.47
CA VAL A 139 33.08 -9.61 5.68
C VAL A 139 34.12 -9.65 4.56
N GLY A 140 33.70 -9.46 3.31
CA GLY A 140 34.58 -9.42 2.14
C GLY A 140 35.58 -8.26 2.17
N GLU A 141 35.09 -7.05 2.43
CA GLU A 141 35.89 -5.82 2.37
C GLU A 141 36.82 -5.62 3.58
N LEU A 142 36.40 -6.04 4.78
CA LEU A 142 37.13 -5.73 6.02
C LEU A 142 38.11 -6.81 6.45
N ARG A 143 38.00 -8.03 5.90
CA ARG A 143 38.79 -9.19 6.32
C ARG A 143 40.30 -8.96 6.29
N LYS A 144 40.82 -8.33 5.22
CA LYS A 144 42.26 -8.03 5.12
C LYS A 144 42.71 -7.05 6.20
N SER A 145 41.94 -5.99 6.43
CA SER A 145 42.24 -4.96 7.42
C SER A 145 42.17 -5.50 8.85
N CYS A 146 41.13 -6.26 9.21
CA CYS A 146 41.03 -6.95 10.50
C CYS A 146 42.17 -7.96 10.70
N GLY A 147 42.47 -8.77 9.68
CA GLY A 147 43.57 -9.73 9.73
C GLY A 147 44.94 -9.05 9.91
N SER A 148 45.12 -7.85 9.37
CA SER A 148 46.36 -7.08 9.53
C SER A 148 46.66 -6.72 10.98
N ILE A 149 45.65 -6.68 11.86
CA ILE A 149 45.75 -6.42 13.31
C ILE A 149 45.44 -7.66 14.15
N ASN A 150 45.53 -8.86 13.56
CA ASN A 150 45.30 -10.17 14.19
C ASN A 150 43.88 -10.39 14.73
N ILE A 151 42.87 -9.83 14.06
CA ILE A 151 41.46 -10.04 14.39
C ILE A 151 40.80 -10.92 13.32
N GLU A 152 40.12 -11.98 13.73
CA GLU A 152 39.35 -12.82 12.81
C GLU A 152 38.10 -12.08 12.31
N CYS A 153 37.81 -12.16 11.02
CA CYS A 153 36.62 -11.54 10.42
C CYS A 153 35.77 -12.56 9.67
N SER A 154 34.51 -12.72 10.09
CA SER A 154 33.61 -13.75 9.56
C SER A 154 32.14 -13.32 9.51
N TYR A 155 31.32 -14.12 8.83
CA TYR A 155 29.88 -13.93 8.79
C TYR A 155 29.21 -14.56 10.02
N LEU A 156 28.24 -13.86 10.61
CA LEU A 156 27.30 -14.41 11.58
C LEU A 156 25.97 -13.68 11.45
N SER A 157 24.87 -14.43 11.47
CA SER A 157 23.52 -13.84 11.51
C SER A 157 23.38 -12.88 12.68
N GLU A 158 22.51 -11.89 12.53
CA GLU A 158 22.24 -10.90 13.56
C GLU A 158 21.82 -11.55 14.88
N SER A 159 22.33 -11.01 15.99
CA SER A 159 21.96 -11.44 17.34
C SER A 159 20.53 -10.99 17.70
N GLU A 160 19.89 -11.76 18.58
CA GLU A 160 18.58 -11.39 19.12
C GLU A 160 18.69 -10.15 20.03
N GLY A 161 17.65 -9.31 20.05
CA GLY A 161 17.55 -8.15 20.94
C GLY A 161 18.01 -6.81 20.35
N ILE A 162 18.60 -6.80 19.15
CA ILE A 162 19.00 -5.57 18.44
C ILE A 162 17.79 -4.65 18.21
N ASP A 163 16.64 -5.20 17.82
CA ASP A 163 15.41 -4.42 17.61
C ASP A 163 14.97 -3.67 18.88
N SER A 164 15.04 -4.33 20.05
CA SER A 164 14.74 -3.70 21.34
C SER A 164 15.72 -2.57 21.65
N TYR A 165 17.01 -2.75 21.36
CA TYR A 165 18.00 -1.70 21.55
C TYR A 165 17.78 -0.51 20.61
N ILE A 166 17.50 -0.76 19.32
CA ILE A 166 17.18 0.29 18.34
C ILE A 166 15.97 1.09 18.80
N LYS A 167 14.92 0.42 19.30
CA LYS A 167 13.77 1.11 19.88
C LYS A 167 14.16 1.99 21.07
N GLN A 168 14.91 1.46 22.04
CA GLN A 168 15.34 2.23 23.22
C GLN A 168 16.21 3.44 22.86
N LEU A 169 17.12 3.28 21.90
CA LEU A 169 17.96 4.36 21.39
C LEU A 169 17.13 5.42 20.67
N SER A 170 16.17 5.00 19.84
CA SER A 170 15.23 5.87 19.15
C SER A 170 14.40 6.69 20.16
N ASP A 171 13.81 6.03 21.16
CA ASP A 171 13.04 6.66 22.23
C ASP A 171 13.89 7.67 23.03
N HIS A 172 15.20 7.42 23.17
CA HIS A 172 16.13 8.32 23.86
C HIS A 172 16.46 9.57 23.03
N LEU A 173 16.59 9.45 21.71
CA LEU A 173 16.81 10.59 20.81
C LEU A 173 15.61 11.52 20.78
N VAL A 174 14.40 10.96 20.73
CA VAL A 174 13.15 11.73 20.82
C VAL A 174 13.08 12.48 22.16
N ARG A 175 13.38 11.80 23.28
CA ARG A 175 13.39 12.44 24.62
C ARG A 175 14.43 13.56 24.78
N LYS A 176 15.45 13.61 23.91
CA LYS A 176 16.48 14.66 23.90
C LYS A 176 16.22 15.73 22.84
N ASP A 177 15.05 15.74 22.20
CA ASP A 177 14.69 16.65 21.10
C ASP A 177 15.70 16.62 19.93
N MET A 178 16.37 15.47 19.72
CA MET A 178 17.34 15.29 18.63
C MET A 178 16.71 14.70 17.38
N ALA A 179 15.51 14.13 17.48
CA ALA A 179 14.79 13.49 16.39
C ALA A 179 13.28 13.51 16.68
N SER A 180 12.45 13.31 15.66
CA SER A 180 11.00 13.30 15.79
C SER A 180 10.39 11.96 15.39
N VAL A 181 9.19 11.69 15.89
CA VAL A 181 8.34 10.54 15.51
C VAL A 181 6.94 11.08 15.29
N ASN A 182 6.22 10.56 14.29
CA ASN A 182 4.83 10.90 14.09
C ASN A 182 3.90 9.77 14.56
N THR A 183 2.63 10.10 14.76
CA THR A 183 1.62 9.15 15.26
C THR A 183 1.32 8.01 14.29
N ALA A 184 1.61 8.15 12.99
CA ALA A 184 1.45 7.07 12.03
C ALA A 184 2.53 5.99 12.21
N ASN A 185 3.76 6.38 12.56
CA ASN A 185 4.88 5.42 12.64
C ASN A 185 4.85 4.52 13.87
N GLU A 186 4.23 5.00 14.95
CA GLU A 186 4.06 4.24 16.21
C GLU A 186 2.93 3.22 16.14
N ARG A 187 2.10 3.27 15.09
CA ARG A 187 1.02 2.30 14.90
C ARG A 187 1.62 0.90 14.73
N PRO A 188 0.96 -0.15 15.26
CA PRO A 188 1.36 -1.50 14.95
C PRO A 188 1.32 -1.71 13.43
N GLY A 189 2.45 -2.10 12.84
CA GLY A 189 2.51 -2.37 11.40
C GLY A 189 1.62 -3.52 10.97
N CYS A 190 1.43 -3.62 9.67
CA CYS A 190 0.70 -4.72 9.03
C CYS A 190 1.50 -6.02 9.11
N PHE A 191 2.82 -5.95 8.98
CA PHE A 191 3.68 -7.12 9.05
C PHE A 191 3.86 -7.60 10.51
N GLN A 192 3.00 -8.54 10.92
CA GLN A 192 3.04 -9.19 12.23
C GLN A 192 2.79 -10.70 12.09
N ASP A 193 3.73 -11.51 12.56
CA ASP A 193 3.65 -12.97 12.45
C ASP A 193 2.40 -13.55 13.12
N GLU A 194 2.00 -12.97 14.26
CA GLU A 194 0.80 -13.34 15.03
C GLU A 194 -0.53 -13.13 14.27
N ASN A 195 -0.52 -12.23 13.27
CA ASN A 195 -1.65 -11.92 12.42
C ASN A 195 -1.73 -12.79 11.15
N GLY A 196 -0.79 -13.72 10.98
CA GLY A 196 -0.75 -14.67 9.87
C GLY A 196 -0.21 -14.07 8.57
N ILE A 197 0.44 -12.92 8.63
CA ILE A 197 1.01 -12.22 7.47
C ILE A 197 2.46 -12.67 7.33
N THR A 198 2.73 -13.56 6.38
CA THR A 198 4.10 -14.05 6.10
C THR A 198 4.84 -13.10 5.15
N PRO A 199 6.17 -13.21 5.02
CA PRO A 199 6.93 -12.40 4.06
C PRO A 199 6.44 -12.53 2.62
N GLU A 200 6.01 -13.74 2.22
CA GLU A 200 5.48 -14.02 0.88
C GLU A 200 4.17 -13.28 0.64
N ILE A 201 3.25 -13.34 1.61
CA ILE A 201 1.97 -12.63 1.59
C ILE A 201 2.18 -11.12 1.51
N PHE A 202 3.11 -10.61 2.30
CA PHE A 202 3.44 -9.18 2.33
C PHE A 202 4.04 -8.71 1.00
N ARG A 203 4.94 -9.50 0.39
CA ARG A 203 5.49 -9.22 -0.96
C ARG A 203 4.41 -9.23 -2.04
N GLU A 204 3.54 -10.24 -2.06
CA GLU A 204 2.45 -10.34 -3.04
C GLU A 204 1.50 -9.15 -2.94
N PHE A 205 1.16 -8.74 -1.71
CA PHE A 205 0.36 -7.54 -1.46
C PHE A 205 1.02 -6.28 -2.04
N HIS A 206 2.30 -6.04 -1.72
CA HIS A 206 3.02 -4.87 -2.21
C HIS A 206 3.14 -4.84 -3.74
N GLU A 207 3.38 -5.98 -4.37
CA GLU A 207 3.44 -6.10 -5.83
C GLU A 207 2.11 -5.75 -6.50
N LEU A 208 0.99 -6.19 -5.90
CA LEU A 208 -0.32 -5.83 -6.41
C LEU A 208 -0.67 -4.35 -6.16
N CYS A 209 -0.28 -3.79 -5.01
CA CYS A 209 -0.37 -2.36 -4.73
C CYS A 209 0.40 -1.53 -5.76
N ARG A 210 1.57 -1.98 -6.20
CA ARG A 210 2.35 -1.36 -7.29
C ARG A 210 1.55 -1.34 -8.60
N ARG A 211 0.99 -2.48 -9.00
CA ARG A 211 0.14 -2.56 -10.21
C ARG A 211 -1.10 -1.67 -10.13
N PHE A 212 -1.72 -1.58 -8.96
CA PHE A 212 -2.85 -0.66 -8.73
C PHE A 212 -2.39 0.79 -8.85
N TYR A 213 -1.24 1.13 -8.26
CA TYR A 213 -0.68 2.48 -8.33
C TYR A 213 -0.35 2.89 -9.77
N ASP A 214 0.27 1.99 -10.54
CA ASP A 214 0.59 2.19 -11.96
C ASP A 214 -0.68 2.42 -12.81
N ALA A 215 -1.78 1.74 -12.48
CA ALA A 215 -3.06 1.89 -13.18
C ALA A 215 -3.79 3.21 -12.87
N LYS A 216 -3.40 3.90 -11.79
CA LYS A 216 -3.97 5.19 -11.33
C LYS A 216 -5.51 5.26 -11.40
N PRO A 217 -6.23 4.30 -10.81
CA PRO A 217 -7.70 4.27 -10.92
C PRO A 217 -8.36 5.52 -10.34
N TRP A 218 -7.75 6.18 -9.36
CA TRP A 218 -8.26 7.46 -8.83
C TRP A 218 -8.33 8.60 -9.87
N GLN A 219 -7.62 8.50 -11.01
CA GLN A 219 -7.75 9.45 -12.13
C GLN A 219 -8.93 9.13 -13.05
N GLN A 220 -9.46 7.90 -12.98
CA GLN A 220 -10.49 7.38 -13.88
C GLN A 220 -11.85 7.23 -13.18
N PHE A 221 -11.84 7.07 -11.86
CA PHE A 221 -13.01 6.82 -11.04
C PHE A 221 -13.18 7.94 -10.01
N ALA A 222 -14.42 8.39 -9.80
CA ALA A 222 -14.78 9.20 -8.64
C ALA A 222 -15.03 8.32 -7.40
N GLU A 223 -14.94 8.86 -6.19
CA GLU A 223 -15.15 8.09 -4.95
C GLU A 223 -16.57 7.48 -4.84
N ARG A 224 -17.56 8.03 -5.55
CA ARG A 224 -18.92 7.44 -5.63
C ARG A 224 -19.02 6.27 -6.62
N GLN A 225 -18.07 6.15 -7.55
CA GLN A 225 -18.00 5.10 -8.56
C GLN A 225 -17.35 3.83 -7.99
N ALA A 226 -18.12 3.14 -7.15
CA ALA A 226 -17.68 1.94 -6.49
C ALA A 226 -17.92 0.67 -7.32
N LEU A 227 -17.22 -0.40 -6.94
CA LEU A 227 -17.35 -1.74 -7.49
C LEU A 227 -17.88 -2.69 -6.41
N GLU A 228 -18.78 -3.58 -6.80
CA GLU A 228 -19.11 -4.76 -6.01
C GLU A 228 -18.26 -5.93 -6.52
N ILE A 229 -17.57 -6.60 -5.60
CA ILE A 229 -16.71 -7.74 -5.87
C ILE A 229 -17.32 -8.94 -5.20
N SER A 230 -17.73 -9.92 -6.00
CA SER A 230 -18.29 -11.18 -5.53
C SER A 230 -17.26 -12.30 -5.70
N ALA A 231 -16.88 -12.92 -4.59
CA ALA A 231 -16.05 -14.13 -4.60
C ALA A 231 -16.94 -15.37 -4.48
N SER A 232 -16.82 -16.28 -5.44
CA SER A 232 -17.63 -17.50 -5.48
C SER A 232 -17.11 -18.63 -4.58
N GLN A 233 -15.87 -18.52 -4.09
CA GLN A 233 -15.20 -19.56 -3.35
C GLN A 233 -14.60 -19.02 -2.04
N GLN A 234 -14.54 -19.90 -1.04
CA GLN A 234 -13.82 -19.65 0.20
C GLN A 234 -12.32 -19.81 -0.04
N VAL A 235 -11.54 -18.82 0.37
CA VAL A 235 -10.07 -18.89 0.40
C VAL A 235 -9.65 -19.40 1.77
N ARG A 236 -8.94 -20.53 1.82
CA ARG A 236 -8.42 -21.11 3.05
C ARG A 236 -6.90 -21.03 3.06
N LEU A 237 -6.37 -20.16 3.91
CA LEU A 237 -4.93 -19.94 4.04
C LEU A 237 -4.31 -20.88 5.09
N SER A 238 -5.05 -21.12 6.18
CA SER A 238 -4.64 -22.06 7.22
C SER A 238 -5.85 -22.66 7.95
N SER A 239 -5.60 -23.48 8.97
CA SER A 239 -6.66 -23.94 9.88
C SER A 239 -7.32 -22.79 10.66
N LYS A 240 -6.56 -21.71 10.94
CA LYS A 240 -7.01 -20.53 11.68
C LYS A 240 -7.60 -19.46 10.78
N TYR A 241 -7.13 -19.34 9.54
CA TYR A 241 -7.50 -18.27 8.62
C TYR A 241 -8.20 -18.80 7.37
N SER A 242 -9.48 -18.47 7.28
CA SER A 242 -10.27 -18.62 6.06
C SER A 242 -11.11 -17.38 5.82
N VAL A 243 -11.24 -16.98 4.55
CA VAL A 243 -12.11 -15.91 4.08
C VAL A 243 -13.23 -16.54 3.27
N PRO A 244 -14.50 -16.43 3.69
CA PRO A 244 -15.60 -17.04 2.98
C PRO A 244 -15.80 -16.42 1.59
N SER A 245 -16.62 -17.10 0.79
CA SER A 245 -17.29 -16.49 -0.36
C SER A 245 -18.16 -15.31 0.11
N GLY A 246 -18.50 -14.44 -0.81
CA GLY A 246 -19.39 -13.31 -0.55
C GLY A 246 -18.94 -12.04 -1.24
N ASN A 247 -19.63 -10.96 -0.90
CA ASN A 247 -19.49 -9.68 -1.58
C ASN A 247 -18.80 -8.65 -0.69
N VAL A 248 -17.92 -7.87 -1.30
CA VAL A 248 -17.34 -6.66 -0.72
C VAL A 248 -17.47 -5.52 -1.72
N PHE A 249 -17.41 -4.29 -1.22
CA PHE A 249 -17.55 -3.09 -2.03
C PHE A 249 -16.26 -2.31 -1.95
N VAL A 250 -15.75 -1.83 -3.08
CA VAL A 250 -14.52 -1.04 -3.10
C VAL A 250 -14.73 0.24 -3.87
N SER A 251 -14.06 1.29 -3.43
CA SER A 251 -13.98 2.55 -4.14
C SER A 251 -12.56 3.09 -4.10
N VAL A 252 -12.24 3.98 -5.03
CA VAL A 252 -11.00 4.74 -4.98
C VAL A 252 -11.11 5.82 -3.91
N ILE A 253 -9.97 6.18 -3.33
CA ILE A 253 -9.80 7.40 -2.53
C ILE A 253 -9.06 8.39 -3.44
N ALA A 254 -9.62 9.58 -3.62
CA ALA A 254 -9.09 10.61 -4.51
C ALA A 254 -9.36 11.98 -3.87
N THR A 255 -8.90 12.17 -2.64
CA THR A 255 -9.20 13.36 -1.85
C THR A 255 -8.07 14.38 -1.99
N GLN A 256 -8.39 15.55 -2.54
CA GLN A 256 -7.49 16.70 -2.53
C GLN A 256 -7.61 17.44 -1.20
N THR A 257 -6.51 17.54 -0.48
CA THR A 257 -6.37 18.39 0.71
C THR A 257 -5.64 19.68 0.33
N GLU A 258 -5.62 20.69 1.21
CA GLU A 258 -4.95 21.97 0.97
C GLU A 258 -3.45 21.79 0.65
N ASP A 259 -2.81 20.80 1.29
CA ASP A 259 -1.36 20.60 1.22
C ASP A 259 -0.92 19.32 0.46
N SER A 260 -1.84 18.40 0.17
CA SER A 260 -1.50 17.11 -0.44
C SER A 260 -2.65 16.45 -1.19
N PHE A 261 -2.33 15.55 -2.12
CA PHE A 261 -3.33 14.75 -2.82
C PHE A 261 -3.26 13.30 -2.31
N VAL A 262 -4.29 12.89 -1.57
CA VAL A 262 -4.36 11.55 -0.96
C VAL A 262 -5.06 10.61 -1.90
N HIS A 263 -4.35 9.54 -2.27
CA HIS A 263 -4.87 8.50 -3.16
C HIS A 263 -4.82 7.14 -2.53
N GLY A 264 -5.78 6.31 -2.92
CA GLY A 264 -5.88 5.00 -2.34
C GLY A 264 -7.08 4.21 -2.79
N MET A 265 -7.42 3.24 -1.97
CA MET A 265 -8.60 2.40 -2.10
C MET A 265 -9.25 2.26 -0.74
N ALA A 266 -10.57 2.42 -0.70
CA ALA A 266 -11.39 2.05 0.45
C ALA A 266 -12.18 0.79 0.14
N LEU A 267 -12.27 -0.11 1.11
CA LEU A 267 -13.03 -1.35 1.05
C LEU A 267 -14.03 -1.39 2.19
N PHE A 268 -15.26 -1.67 1.81
CA PHE A 268 -16.42 -1.75 2.67
C PHE A 268 -16.97 -3.16 2.64
N ILE A 269 -17.24 -3.70 3.81
CA ILE A 269 -17.82 -5.03 3.95
C ILE A 269 -19.28 -5.04 3.48
N THR A 270 -19.96 -3.90 3.57
CA THR A 270 -21.38 -3.79 3.23
C THR A 270 -21.65 -2.61 2.32
N ARG A 271 -22.71 -2.73 1.51
CA ARG A 271 -23.20 -1.63 0.68
C ARG A 271 -23.56 -0.41 1.53
N SER A 272 -24.11 -0.64 2.72
CA SER A 272 -24.49 0.43 3.65
C SER A 272 -23.29 1.20 4.18
N ASP A 273 -22.16 0.53 4.42
CA ASP A 273 -20.92 1.16 4.85
C ASP A 273 -20.37 2.06 3.74
N LEU A 274 -20.35 1.55 2.50
CA LEU A 274 -20.00 2.34 1.31
C LEU A 274 -20.92 3.57 1.19
N GLU A 275 -22.23 3.37 1.23
CA GLU A 275 -23.23 4.45 1.09
C GLU A 275 -23.03 5.53 2.15
N ARG A 276 -22.80 5.16 3.42
CA ARG A 276 -22.50 6.11 4.50
C ARG A 276 -21.24 6.93 4.27
N ARG A 277 -20.23 6.34 3.62
CA ARG A 277 -18.95 7.03 3.37
C ARG A 277 -19.07 8.09 2.29
N VAL A 278 -19.84 7.84 1.24
CA VAL A 278 -19.81 8.64 0.01
C VAL A 278 -21.04 9.55 -0.19
N VAL A 279 -22.11 9.33 0.56
CA VAL A 279 -23.34 10.15 0.51
C VAL A 279 -23.29 11.22 1.59
N GLN A 280 -23.58 12.46 1.19
CA GLN A 280 -23.65 13.58 2.12
C GLN A 280 -24.88 13.49 3.04
N PRO A 281 -24.84 14.02 4.27
CA PRO A 281 -25.96 13.91 5.22
C PRO A 281 -27.31 14.47 4.73
N ASP A 282 -27.29 15.42 3.80
CA ASP A 282 -28.47 16.07 3.21
C ASP A 282 -29.00 15.40 1.93
N GLU A 283 -28.28 14.39 1.42
CA GLU A 283 -28.64 13.70 0.18
C GLU A 283 -29.38 12.38 0.44
N GLN A 284 -30.34 12.06 -0.43
CA GLN A 284 -31.05 10.78 -0.38
C GLN A 284 -30.60 9.87 -1.53
N LEU A 285 -30.27 8.63 -1.16
CA LEU A 285 -30.00 7.54 -2.10
C LEU A 285 -31.19 7.32 -3.03
N ALA A 286 -30.94 7.29 -4.34
CA ALA A 286 -32.00 7.12 -5.33
C ALA A 286 -32.76 5.80 -5.16
N LEU A 287 -32.05 4.71 -4.84
CA LEU A 287 -32.66 3.38 -4.62
C LEU A 287 -33.57 3.32 -3.39
N MET A 288 -33.39 4.23 -2.43
CA MET A 288 -34.27 4.33 -1.27
C MET A 288 -35.60 5.01 -1.64
N VAL A 289 -35.57 5.94 -2.61
CA VAL A 289 -36.72 6.73 -3.05
C VAL A 289 -37.48 6.08 -4.21
N ASP A 290 -36.76 5.54 -5.21
CA ASP A 290 -37.33 4.95 -6.42
C ASP A 290 -37.25 3.41 -6.37
N PRO A 291 -38.38 2.70 -6.11
CA PRO A 291 -38.38 1.24 -6.00
C PRO A 291 -37.90 0.50 -7.25
N ARG A 292 -37.97 1.13 -8.43
CA ARG A 292 -37.54 0.56 -9.72
C ARG A 292 -36.03 0.39 -9.82
N LEU A 293 -35.28 1.11 -9.00
CA LEU A 293 -33.82 1.00 -8.95
C LEU A 293 -33.33 -0.12 -8.02
N ARG A 294 -34.25 -0.74 -7.26
CA ARG A 294 -33.91 -1.78 -6.28
C ARG A 294 -33.76 -3.13 -6.97
N ARG A 295 -32.85 -3.94 -6.44
CA ARG A 295 -32.57 -5.31 -6.91
C ARG A 295 -32.60 -6.28 -5.74
N CYS A 296 -32.99 -7.51 -6.02
CA CYS A 296 -32.88 -8.58 -5.04
C CYS A 296 -31.40 -8.88 -4.77
N ALA A 297 -30.97 -8.81 -3.51
CA ALA A 297 -29.59 -9.09 -3.13
C ALA A 297 -29.16 -10.56 -3.34
N PHE A 298 -30.12 -11.47 -3.57
CA PHE A 298 -29.81 -12.89 -3.83
C PHE A 298 -29.82 -13.24 -5.32
N CYS A 299 -30.93 -12.95 -6.02
CA CYS A 299 -31.14 -13.38 -7.40
C CYS A 299 -31.05 -12.23 -8.42
N ASP A 300 -30.68 -11.03 -7.96
CA ASP A 300 -30.43 -9.83 -8.76
C ASP A 300 -31.63 -9.31 -9.59
N SER A 301 -32.79 -9.95 -9.48
CA SER A 301 -34.00 -9.57 -10.22
C SER A 301 -34.49 -8.19 -9.80
N ARG A 302 -34.86 -7.37 -10.78
CA ARG A 302 -35.55 -6.09 -10.56
C ARG A 302 -37.04 -6.30 -10.30
N VAL A 303 -37.71 -5.23 -9.92
CA VAL A 303 -39.17 -5.20 -9.83
C VAL A 303 -39.79 -5.61 -11.17
N GLU A 304 -39.35 -5.03 -12.29
CA GLU A 304 -39.92 -5.32 -13.61
C GLU A 304 -39.75 -6.79 -14.02
N ASP A 305 -38.60 -7.40 -13.70
CA ASP A 305 -38.34 -8.82 -13.99
C ASP A 305 -39.29 -9.73 -13.19
N LEU A 306 -39.62 -9.33 -11.96
CA LEU A 306 -40.56 -10.06 -11.11
C LEU A 306 -42.00 -9.86 -11.56
N GLU A 307 -42.35 -8.66 -12.01
CA GLU A 307 -43.68 -8.38 -12.56
C GLU A 307 -43.95 -9.26 -13.79
N GLU A 308 -42.95 -9.40 -14.66
CA GLU A 308 -42.99 -10.28 -15.83
C GLU A 308 -43.06 -11.76 -15.42
N LYS A 309 -42.14 -12.24 -14.57
CA LYS A 309 -42.08 -13.64 -14.12
C LYS A 309 -43.32 -14.10 -13.36
N LEU A 310 -43.92 -13.21 -12.56
CA LEU A 310 -45.07 -13.53 -11.71
C LEU A 310 -46.41 -13.15 -12.35
N SER A 311 -46.40 -12.41 -13.47
CA SER A 311 -47.61 -11.84 -14.07
C SER A 311 -48.44 -10.99 -13.09
N VAL A 312 -47.76 -10.28 -12.18
CA VAL A 312 -48.36 -9.40 -11.16
C VAL A 312 -47.78 -8.00 -11.32
N LYS A 313 -48.61 -6.95 -11.33
CA LYS A 313 -48.15 -5.56 -11.37
C LYS A 313 -47.88 -5.02 -9.96
N ASN A 314 -46.96 -4.06 -9.84
CA ASN A 314 -46.55 -3.38 -8.61
C ASN A 314 -45.90 -4.31 -7.58
N VAL A 315 -45.02 -5.20 -8.03
CA VAL A 315 -44.25 -6.06 -7.11
C VAL A 315 -43.28 -5.18 -6.32
N GLU A 316 -43.29 -5.28 -4.98
CA GLU A 316 -42.32 -4.57 -4.14
C GLU A 316 -41.30 -5.55 -3.53
N LEU A 317 -40.01 -5.20 -3.62
CA LEU A 317 -38.96 -5.94 -2.93
C LEU A 317 -39.03 -5.67 -1.42
N LYS A 318 -39.01 -6.76 -0.64
CA LYS A 318 -39.01 -6.71 0.82
C LYS A 318 -37.64 -6.33 1.35
N ARG A 319 -37.59 -5.41 2.30
CA ARG A 319 -36.35 -5.00 2.97
C ARG A 319 -35.97 -5.98 4.07
N CYS A 320 -34.67 -6.15 4.30
CA CYS A 320 -34.19 -6.76 5.52
C CYS A 320 -34.69 -5.95 6.72
N THR A 321 -35.36 -6.60 7.67
CA THR A 321 -35.97 -5.93 8.83
C THR A 321 -34.93 -5.37 9.79
N ARG A 322 -33.73 -5.97 9.85
CA ARG A 322 -32.63 -5.54 10.72
C ARG A 322 -31.88 -4.35 10.13
N CYS A 323 -31.20 -4.51 8.99
CA CYS A 323 -30.36 -3.44 8.43
C CYS A 323 -31.12 -2.42 7.58
N LYS A 324 -32.28 -2.79 7.01
CA LYS A 324 -33.12 -1.96 6.12
C LYS A 324 -32.46 -1.50 4.81
N CYS A 325 -31.26 -1.96 4.49
CA CYS A 325 -30.49 -1.52 3.31
C CYS A 325 -30.37 -2.55 2.18
N VAL A 326 -30.76 -3.81 2.41
CA VAL A 326 -30.81 -4.85 1.37
C VAL A 326 -32.25 -5.27 1.09
N PHE A 327 -32.52 -5.64 -0.16
CA PHE A 327 -33.86 -5.92 -0.68
C PHE A 327 -33.94 -7.35 -1.22
N TYR A 328 -35.10 -7.98 -1.11
CA TYR A 328 -35.34 -9.37 -1.51
C TYR A 328 -36.69 -9.51 -2.21
N CYS A 329 -36.77 -10.37 -3.20
CA CYS A 329 -38.05 -10.74 -3.82
C CYS A 329 -39.02 -11.30 -2.77
N ASN A 330 -38.50 -12.20 -1.93
CA ASN A 330 -39.28 -12.97 -0.97
C ASN A 330 -38.38 -13.49 0.17
N GLN A 331 -39.01 -14.20 1.12
CA GLN A 331 -38.31 -14.76 2.27
C GLN A 331 -37.33 -15.87 1.88
N GLU A 332 -37.54 -16.57 0.77
CA GLU A 332 -36.64 -17.62 0.29
C GLU A 332 -35.31 -17.03 -0.16
N CYS A 333 -35.35 -15.96 -0.97
CA CYS A 333 -34.16 -15.20 -1.36
C CYS A 333 -33.42 -14.65 -0.14
N GLN A 334 -34.16 -14.15 0.86
CA GLN A 334 -33.53 -13.68 2.11
C GLN A 334 -32.83 -14.80 2.88
N ARG A 335 -33.45 -15.98 2.99
CA ARG A 335 -32.86 -17.14 3.69
C ARG A 335 -31.65 -17.68 2.95
N ALA A 336 -31.71 -17.74 1.62
CA ALA A 336 -30.61 -18.20 0.79
C ALA A 336 -29.39 -17.27 0.90
N HIS A 337 -29.61 -15.95 0.85
CA HIS A 337 -28.54 -14.95 1.02
C HIS A 337 -28.08 -14.78 2.48
N TRP A 338 -28.77 -15.37 3.47
CA TRP A 338 -28.47 -15.11 4.88
C TRP A 338 -27.06 -15.54 5.28
N GLN A 339 -26.51 -16.60 4.68
CA GLN A 339 -25.16 -17.07 5.00
C GLN A 339 -24.10 -16.00 4.71
N ASP A 340 -24.27 -15.27 3.61
CA ASP A 340 -23.39 -14.18 3.18
C ASP A 340 -23.75 -12.86 3.89
N HIS A 341 -25.05 -12.56 4.00
CA HIS A 341 -25.52 -11.29 4.58
C HIS A 341 -25.33 -11.17 6.09
N ARG A 342 -25.42 -12.27 6.86
CA ARG A 342 -25.50 -12.21 8.33
C ARG A 342 -24.31 -11.51 8.99
N MET A 343 -23.11 -11.69 8.44
CA MET A 343 -21.88 -11.07 8.96
C MET A 343 -21.90 -9.54 8.82
N ASN A 344 -22.77 -9.07 7.92
CA ASN A 344 -22.81 -7.74 7.35
C ASN A 344 -24.13 -7.04 7.69
N CYS A 345 -25.01 -7.69 8.46
CA CYS A 345 -26.33 -7.18 8.79
C CYS A 345 -26.27 -6.38 10.11
N VAL A 346 -26.12 -5.06 10.02
CA VAL A 346 -26.08 -4.13 11.17
C VAL A 346 -27.35 -3.30 11.24
N ALA A 347 -27.95 -3.15 12.43
CA ALA A 347 -29.15 -2.33 12.58
C ALA A 347 -28.81 -0.83 12.53
N PRO A 348 -29.62 0.03 11.87
CA PRO A 348 -29.36 1.47 11.82
C PRO A 348 -29.21 2.14 13.20
N SER A 349 -29.88 1.60 14.22
CA SER A 349 -29.83 2.09 15.61
C SER A 349 -28.53 1.73 16.34
N GLU A 350 -27.88 0.62 15.97
CA GLU A 350 -26.58 0.20 16.54
C GLU A 350 -25.43 1.02 15.95
N THR A 351 -25.68 1.72 14.85
CA THR A 351 -24.70 2.56 14.17
C THR A 351 -24.70 4.00 14.75
N THR A 352 -25.45 4.30 15.82
CA THR A 352 -25.72 5.68 16.31
C THR A 352 -24.90 6.13 17.52
N GLU A 353 -23.83 5.45 17.91
CA GLU A 353 -22.93 5.98 18.93
C GLU A 353 -22.14 7.15 18.35
N LYS A 354 -22.64 8.36 18.63
CA LYS A 354 -22.06 9.63 18.21
C LYS A 354 -20.69 9.81 18.84
N ASN A 355 -19.63 9.57 18.07
CA ASN A 355 -18.35 10.20 18.36
C ASN A 355 -18.47 11.71 18.09
N ASN A 356 -17.70 12.53 18.83
CA ASN A 356 -17.71 14.00 18.77
C ASN A 356 -17.45 14.60 17.37
N SER A 357 -17.07 13.79 16.37
CA SER A 357 -16.83 14.19 14.98
C SER A 357 -18.01 13.96 14.03
N GLY A 358 -19.11 13.34 14.46
CA GLY A 358 -20.30 13.13 13.62
C GLY A 358 -20.18 12.05 12.53
N SER A 359 -19.01 11.41 12.37
CA SER A 359 -18.79 10.32 11.40
C SER A 359 -19.32 8.97 11.91
N GLN A 360 -20.10 8.30 11.08
CA GLN A 360 -20.74 7.01 11.37
C GLN A 360 -19.94 5.86 10.76
N TRP A 361 -19.31 5.02 11.58
CA TRP A 361 -18.44 3.93 11.12
C TRP A 361 -19.19 2.59 10.98
N GLY A 362 -18.79 1.81 9.97
CA GLY A 362 -19.25 0.44 9.74
C GLY A 362 -18.71 -0.59 10.74
N SER A 363 -18.98 -1.88 10.47
CA SER A 363 -18.40 -2.96 11.29
C SER A 363 -16.89 -3.05 11.10
N ILE A 364 -16.44 -3.12 9.85
CA ILE A 364 -15.04 -3.10 9.46
C ILE A 364 -14.91 -2.23 8.20
N GLU A 365 -13.94 -1.31 8.20
CA GLU A 365 -13.51 -0.55 7.03
C GLU A 365 -12.01 -0.78 6.84
N LEU A 366 -11.61 -1.10 5.61
CA LEU A 366 -10.21 -1.31 5.25
C LEU A 366 -9.83 -0.30 4.19
N SER A 367 -8.72 0.39 4.36
CA SER A 367 -8.22 1.35 3.40
C SER A 367 -6.75 1.14 3.11
N ILE A 368 -6.34 1.42 1.89
CA ILE A 368 -4.94 1.52 1.49
C ILE A 368 -4.72 2.97 1.08
N LEU A 369 -3.81 3.66 1.75
CA LEU A 369 -3.38 5.00 1.38
C LEU A 369 -1.95 4.94 0.84
N PHE A 370 -1.70 5.56 -0.31
CA PHE A 370 -0.34 5.66 -0.85
C PHE A 370 0.30 6.95 -0.39
N GLY A 371 1.50 6.83 0.18
CA GLY A 371 2.18 7.96 0.81
C GLY A 371 3.69 7.79 0.90
N PRO A 372 4.43 8.86 1.23
CA PRO A 372 5.85 8.76 1.55
C PRO A 372 6.08 7.86 2.78
N GLU A 373 7.33 7.49 3.04
CA GLU A 373 7.72 6.64 4.19
C GLU A 373 7.18 7.15 5.52
N THR A 374 7.00 8.47 5.66
CA THR A 374 6.47 9.09 6.87
C THR A 374 5.04 8.67 7.20
N LEU A 375 4.24 8.19 6.24
CA LEU A 375 2.89 7.69 6.50
C LEU A 375 2.85 6.20 6.87
N SER A 376 3.97 5.47 6.72
CA SER A 376 4.07 4.04 7.02
C SER A 376 4.50 3.78 8.47
N SER A 377 4.10 2.63 9.03
CA SER A 377 4.60 2.21 10.34
C SER A 377 6.09 1.85 10.29
N PHE A 378 6.82 2.02 11.40
CA PHE A 378 8.22 1.58 11.42
C PHE A 378 8.38 0.07 11.25
N ASN A 379 7.42 -0.72 11.74
CA ASN A 379 7.43 -2.16 11.55
C ASN A 379 7.31 -2.56 10.08
N ASP A 380 6.44 -1.87 9.32
CA ASP A 380 6.29 -2.13 7.88
C ASP A 380 7.52 -1.66 7.12
N LEU A 381 8.08 -0.49 7.45
CA LEU A 381 9.32 0.00 6.84
C LEU A 381 10.51 -0.94 7.08
N ASP A 382 10.64 -1.47 8.31
CA ASP A 382 11.67 -2.47 8.64
C ASP A 382 11.48 -3.77 7.84
N ALA A 383 10.22 -4.21 7.67
CA ALA A 383 9.91 -5.39 6.84
C ALA A 383 10.21 -5.14 5.36
N ILE A 384 9.85 -3.97 4.83
CA ILE A 384 10.14 -3.54 3.45
C ILE A 384 11.65 -3.58 3.19
N GLU A 385 12.46 -3.02 4.08
CA GLU A 385 13.92 -3.02 3.97
C GLU A 385 14.49 -4.44 4.07
N LYS A 386 14.08 -5.20 5.09
CA LYS A 386 14.54 -6.58 5.33
C LYS A 386 14.26 -7.51 4.15
N TYR A 387 13.12 -7.35 3.50
CA TYR A 387 12.71 -8.19 2.37
C TYR A 387 12.91 -7.53 1.01
N GLN A 388 13.60 -6.38 0.95
CA GLN A 388 13.94 -5.64 -0.26
C GLN A 388 12.72 -5.38 -1.16
N ILE A 389 11.61 -4.94 -0.55
CA ILE A 389 10.36 -4.67 -1.24
C ILE A 389 10.44 -3.30 -1.91
N ALA A 390 10.13 -3.24 -3.21
CA ALA A 390 10.12 -1.99 -3.96
C ALA A 390 8.93 -1.09 -3.54
N PRO A 391 9.05 0.25 -3.67
CA PRO A 391 7.91 1.15 -3.53
C PRO A 391 6.84 0.85 -4.59
N SER A 392 5.59 1.24 -4.31
CA SER A 392 4.48 1.09 -5.26
C SER A 392 4.58 2.04 -6.45
N GLY A 393 5.31 3.15 -6.32
CA GLY A 393 5.57 4.09 -7.40
C GLY A 393 6.29 5.33 -6.89
N MET A 394 6.35 6.36 -7.73
CA MET A 394 6.89 7.67 -7.36
C MET A 394 5.77 8.71 -7.35
N SER A 395 5.86 9.67 -6.44
CA SER A 395 4.99 10.86 -6.47
C SER A 395 5.27 11.69 -7.73
N GLU A 396 4.22 12.19 -8.39
CA GLU A 396 4.35 13.03 -9.59
C GLU A 396 4.91 14.43 -9.28
N SER A 397 4.60 14.97 -8.10
CA SER A 397 5.03 16.33 -7.70
C SER A 397 6.49 16.38 -7.25
N ASP A 398 6.87 15.43 -6.37
CA ASP A 398 8.09 15.54 -5.58
C ASP A 398 9.10 14.44 -5.88
N ASN A 399 8.77 13.51 -6.78
CA ASN A 399 9.59 12.34 -7.11
C ASN A 399 10.03 11.55 -5.85
N VAL A 400 9.11 11.41 -4.90
CA VAL A 400 9.31 10.67 -3.64
C VAL A 400 8.72 9.26 -3.78
N PRO A 401 9.39 8.20 -3.28
CA PRO A 401 8.84 6.85 -3.26
C PRO A 401 7.54 6.76 -2.46
N MET A 402 6.54 6.08 -3.03
CA MET A 402 5.21 5.93 -2.44
C MET A 402 4.99 4.48 -1.98
N TYR A 403 4.53 4.34 -0.75
CA TYR A 403 4.30 3.07 -0.08
C TYR A 403 2.83 2.93 0.34
N PRO A 404 2.27 1.71 0.28
CA PRO A 404 0.91 1.46 0.73
C PRO A 404 0.87 1.38 2.26
N SER A 405 0.03 2.20 2.86
CA SER A 405 -0.29 2.17 4.30
C SER A 405 -1.69 1.61 4.49
N VAL A 406 -1.81 0.46 5.15
CA VAL A 406 -3.11 -0.18 5.41
C VAL A 406 -3.70 0.35 6.70
N ILE A 407 -4.94 0.81 6.61
CA ILE A 407 -5.74 1.24 7.75
C ILE A 407 -6.87 0.24 7.90
N ALA A 408 -6.97 -0.38 9.07
CA ALA A 408 -8.09 -1.25 9.42
C ALA A 408 -8.84 -0.67 10.62
N LEU A 409 -10.09 -0.28 10.39
CA LEU A 409 -10.98 0.24 11.42
C LEU A 409 -12.03 -0.81 11.73
N GLU A 410 -12.19 -1.15 13.00
CA GLU A 410 -13.31 -1.95 13.49
C GLU A 410 -14.18 -1.05 14.36
N ARG A 411 -15.41 -0.79 13.89
CA ARG A 411 -16.35 0.14 14.54
C ARG A 411 -15.72 1.52 14.82
N GLY A 412 -14.92 2.02 13.87
CA GLY A 412 -14.21 3.29 13.97
C GLY A 412 -12.97 3.28 14.87
N THR A 413 -12.63 2.14 15.48
CA THR A 413 -11.40 1.99 16.27
C THR A 413 -10.31 1.36 15.41
N LEU A 414 -9.11 1.96 15.42
CA LEU A 414 -7.97 1.42 14.70
C LEU A 414 -7.53 0.07 15.31
N ARG A 415 -7.27 -0.90 14.44
CA ARG A 415 -6.68 -2.21 14.79
C ARG A 415 -5.60 -2.61 13.79
N ALA A 416 -4.75 -3.54 14.20
CA ALA A 416 -3.81 -4.17 13.27
C ALA A 416 -4.59 -5.00 12.23
N PRO A 417 -4.24 -4.91 10.93
CA PRO A 417 -4.79 -5.78 9.92
C PRO A 417 -4.27 -7.20 10.09
N ASN A 418 -5.10 -8.18 9.75
CA ASN A 418 -4.72 -9.58 9.71
C ASN A 418 -4.80 -10.14 8.29
N VAL A 419 -4.34 -11.38 8.12
CA VAL A 419 -4.27 -12.00 6.80
C VAL A 419 -5.62 -12.09 6.06
N LYS A 420 -6.75 -12.13 6.78
CA LYS A 420 -8.09 -12.09 6.15
C LYS A 420 -8.36 -10.73 5.52
N ASP A 421 -7.97 -9.66 6.19
CA ASP A 421 -8.09 -8.28 5.67
C ASP A 421 -7.27 -8.13 4.39
N PHE A 422 -6.06 -8.70 4.39
CA PHE A 422 -5.19 -8.72 3.21
C PHE A 422 -5.83 -9.44 2.02
N VAL A 423 -6.49 -10.59 2.21
CA VAL A 423 -7.24 -11.25 1.11
C VAL A 423 -8.33 -10.33 0.56
N LEU A 424 -9.09 -9.65 1.42
CA LEU A 424 -10.14 -8.72 0.97
C LEU A 424 -9.55 -7.55 0.18
N LEU A 425 -8.45 -6.97 0.67
CA LEU A 425 -7.72 -5.91 -0.01
C LEU A 425 -7.14 -6.37 -1.36
N LEU A 426 -6.58 -7.59 -1.43
CA LEU A 426 -6.11 -8.19 -2.69
C LEU A 426 -7.24 -8.30 -3.71
N ARG A 427 -8.43 -8.72 -3.28
CA ARG A 427 -9.61 -8.78 -4.16
C ARG A 427 -9.96 -7.41 -4.70
N GLY A 428 -9.94 -6.38 -3.84
CA GLY A 428 -10.15 -4.98 -4.21
C GLY A 428 -9.16 -4.47 -5.26
N LEU A 429 -7.87 -4.60 -4.97
CA LEU A 429 -6.80 -4.18 -5.86
C LEU A 429 -6.87 -4.92 -7.21
N ARG A 430 -7.10 -6.24 -7.20
CA ARG A 430 -7.25 -7.05 -8.43
C ARG A 430 -8.44 -6.61 -9.26
N ALA A 431 -9.57 -6.26 -8.65
CA ALA A 431 -10.74 -5.79 -9.39
C ALA A 431 -10.42 -4.52 -10.18
N PHE A 432 -9.80 -3.52 -9.54
CA PHE A 432 -9.41 -2.28 -10.23
C PHE A 432 -8.35 -2.52 -11.31
N VAL A 433 -7.31 -3.30 -11.01
CA VAL A 433 -6.26 -3.64 -12.00
C VAL A 433 -6.86 -4.41 -13.19
N GLY A 434 -7.78 -5.35 -12.94
CA GLY A 434 -8.45 -6.14 -13.97
C GLY A 434 -9.39 -5.32 -14.87
N LEU A 435 -10.03 -4.29 -14.31
CA LEU A 435 -10.87 -3.36 -15.08
C LEU A 435 -10.11 -2.52 -16.10
N GLY A 436 -8.78 -2.43 -16.02
CA GLY A 436 -7.96 -1.80 -17.07
C GLY A 436 -8.18 -2.42 -18.45
N ASN A 437 -8.61 -3.69 -18.51
CA ASN A 437 -8.97 -4.38 -19.76
C ASN A 437 -10.40 -4.07 -20.24
N HIS A 438 -11.18 -3.30 -19.47
CA HIS A 438 -12.58 -2.97 -19.71
C HIS A 438 -12.86 -1.47 -19.47
N PRO A 439 -12.23 -0.55 -20.23
CA PRO A 439 -12.24 0.89 -19.95
C PRO A 439 -13.62 1.56 -20.03
N TYR A 440 -14.59 0.94 -20.73
CA TYR A 440 -15.96 1.44 -20.85
C TYR A 440 -16.96 0.77 -19.90
N PHE A 441 -16.50 -0.13 -19.03
CA PHE A 441 -17.36 -0.93 -18.17
C PHE A 441 -18.32 -0.06 -17.35
N MET A 442 -17.81 1.01 -16.73
CA MET A 442 -18.64 1.88 -15.90
C MET A 442 -19.69 2.62 -16.73
N GLN A 443 -19.33 3.11 -17.91
CA GLN A 443 -20.23 3.85 -18.80
C GLN A 443 -21.35 2.94 -19.32
N GLU A 444 -21.01 1.73 -19.75
CA GLU A 444 -21.95 0.75 -20.29
C GLU A 444 -22.94 0.25 -19.22
N THR A 445 -22.45 0.03 -17.99
CA THR A 445 -23.27 -0.45 -16.88
C THR A 445 -24.02 0.64 -16.12
N THR A 446 -23.67 1.92 -16.30
CA THR A 446 -24.40 3.03 -15.62
C THR A 446 -25.87 3.10 -16.04
N LEU A 447 -26.19 2.75 -17.29
CA LEU A 447 -27.57 2.70 -17.77
C LEU A 447 -28.41 1.69 -16.97
N ASP A 448 -27.80 0.59 -16.57
CA ASP A 448 -28.43 -0.42 -15.73
C ASP A 448 -28.80 0.16 -14.36
N LEU A 449 -27.88 0.91 -13.72
CA LEU A 449 -28.10 1.51 -12.41
C LEU A 449 -29.23 2.55 -12.37
N ILE A 450 -29.58 3.17 -13.49
CA ILE A 450 -30.69 4.14 -13.59
C ILE A 450 -32.01 3.52 -14.06
N GLY A 451 -32.07 2.19 -14.15
CA GLY A 451 -33.27 1.42 -14.50
C GLY A 451 -33.50 1.24 -15.99
N VAL A 452 -32.52 1.52 -16.85
CA VAL A 452 -32.59 1.19 -18.29
C VAL A 452 -32.20 -0.29 -18.46
N LYS A 453 -32.91 -1.03 -19.34
CA LYS A 453 -32.53 -2.42 -19.65
C LYS A 453 -31.27 -2.43 -20.51
N VAL A 454 -30.28 -3.23 -20.12
CA VAL A 454 -29.01 -3.46 -20.82
C VAL A 454 -28.80 -4.98 -20.94
N SER A 455 -27.97 -5.43 -21.89
CA SER A 455 -27.64 -6.85 -22.03
C SER A 455 -27.04 -7.42 -20.75
N VAL A 456 -27.38 -8.65 -20.37
CA VAL A 456 -26.86 -9.29 -19.15
C VAL A 456 -25.35 -9.51 -19.23
N GLN A 457 -24.82 -9.76 -20.44
CA GLN A 457 -23.38 -9.99 -20.66
C GLN A 457 -22.52 -8.76 -20.37
N THR A 458 -23.09 -7.55 -20.41
CA THR A 458 -22.35 -6.30 -20.15
C THR A 458 -22.32 -5.90 -18.67
N LEU A 459 -23.03 -6.61 -17.78
CA LEU A 459 -23.21 -6.20 -16.37
C LEU A 459 -22.11 -6.70 -15.42
N GLU A 460 -21.38 -7.74 -15.82
CA GLU A 460 -20.39 -8.42 -14.98
C GLU A 460 -19.07 -8.61 -15.74
N VAL A 461 -17.96 -8.34 -15.07
CA VAL A 461 -16.61 -8.68 -15.55
C VAL A 461 -16.05 -9.79 -14.68
N GLN A 462 -15.52 -10.84 -15.31
CA GLN A 462 -14.75 -11.87 -14.62
C GLN A 462 -13.30 -11.40 -14.49
N VAL A 463 -12.76 -11.42 -13.27
CA VAL A 463 -11.36 -11.12 -12.99
C VAL A 463 -10.73 -12.36 -12.37
N ASP A 464 -9.98 -13.08 -13.20
CA ASP A 464 -9.25 -14.27 -12.79
C ASP A 464 -8.00 -13.93 -11.98
N GLY A 465 -7.43 -14.95 -11.33
CA GLY A 465 -6.20 -14.85 -10.56
C GLY A 465 -6.26 -15.60 -9.24
N THR A 466 -5.25 -15.34 -8.41
CA THR A 466 -5.03 -16.03 -7.13
C THR A 466 -4.95 -15.05 -5.98
N SER A 467 -5.26 -15.52 -4.78
CA SER A 467 -5.05 -14.80 -3.53
C SER A 467 -4.13 -15.68 -2.66
N PHE A 468 -2.85 -15.32 -2.58
CA PHE A 468 -1.84 -16.09 -1.85
C PHE A 468 -1.72 -17.53 -2.33
N GLY A 469 -1.62 -17.71 -3.65
CA GLY A 469 -1.52 -19.02 -4.31
C GLY A 469 -2.81 -19.83 -4.39
N THR A 470 -3.91 -19.37 -3.80
CA THR A 470 -5.22 -20.03 -3.93
C THR A 470 -5.99 -19.40 -5.10
N VAL A 471 -6.53 -20.23 -6.01
CA VAL A 471 -7.40 -19.76 -7.11
C VAL A 471 -8.61 -19.03 -6.52
N ASP A 472 -8.79 -17.76 -6.88
CA ASP A 472 -9.79 -16.88 -6.31
C ASP A 472 -10.37 -15.99 -7.43
N PRO A 473 -11.26 -16.55 -8.28
CA PRO A 473 -11.89 -15.83 -9.37
C PRO A 473 -12.97 -14.90 -8.84
N LEU A 474 -12.97 -13.67 -9.34
CA LEU A 474 -13.82 -12.59 -8.85
C LEU A 474 -14.81 -12.16 -9.94
N LYS A 475 -16.05 -11.92 -9.53
CA LYS A 475 -17.03 -11.22 -10.36
C LYS A 475 -17.09 -9.77 -9.93
N VAL A 476 -16.93 -8.86 -10.87
CA VAL A 476 -16.95 -7.42 -10.63
C VAL A 476 -18.19 -6.82 -11.27
N ARG A 477 -18.93 -6.03 -10.48
CA ARG A 477 -20.14 -5.31 -10.89
C ARG A 477 -20.02 -3.84 -10.57
N ASN A 478 -20.67 -3.00 -11.37
CA ASN A 478 -20.78 -1.58 -11.06
C ASN A 478 -21.73 -1.38 -9.87
N ALA A 479 -21.21 -0.80 -8.79
CA ALA A 479 -21.94 -0.52 -7.57
C ALA A 479 -21.97 0.98 -7.24
N THR A 480 -21.88 1.83 -8.28
CA THR A 480 -21.90 3.29 -8.14
C THR A 480 -23.06 3.74 -7.26
N VAL A 481 -22.75 4.60 -6.29
CA VAL A 481 -23.74 5.16 -5.38
C VAL A 481 -24.35 6.40 -6.02
N LEU A 482 -25.65 6.36 -6.30
CA LEU A 482 -26.38 7.42 -6.98
C LEU A 482 -27.41 8.08 -6.05
N THR A 483 -27.39 9.40 -6.00
CA THR A 483 -28.45 10.22 -5.39
C THR A 483 -29.62 10.39 -6.36
N THR A 484 -30.76 10.85 -5.86
CA THR A 484 -31.92 11.18 -6.72
C THR A 484 -31.55 12.18 -7.82
N LYS A 485 -30.75 13.20 -7.51
CA LYS A 485 -30.25 14.20 -8.46
C LYS A 485 -29.37 13.56 -9.54
N ASP A 486 -28.51 12.62 -9.17
CA ASP A 486 -27.63 11.93 -10.12
C ASP A 486 -28.44 11.12 -11.14
N VAL A 487 -29.45 10.38 -10.67
CA VAL A 487 -30.33 9.57 -11.54
C VAL A 487 -31.10 10.46 -12.51
N GLU A 488 -31.63 11.59 -12.06
CA GLU A 488 -32.33 12.56 -12.92
C GLU A 488 -31.41 13.11 -14.01
N ARG A 489 -30.19 13.51 -13.63
CA ARG A 489 -29.17 14.01 -14.57
C ARG A 489 -28.79 12.94 -15.60
N LEU A 490 -28.51 11.71 -15.16
CA LEU A 490 -28.11 10.63 -16.06
C LEU A 490 -29.26 10.23 -17.02
N ARG A 491 -30.50 10.20 -16.53
CA ARG A 491 -31.68 9.93 -17.37
C ARG A 491 -31.91 11.01 -18.42
N SER A 492 -31.65 12.29 -18.10
CA SER A 492 -31.78 13.37 -19.08
C SER A 492 -30.72 13.26 -20.18
N THR A 493 -29.45 13.01 -19.81
CA THR A 493 -28.36 12.77 -20.76
C THR A 493 -28.63 11.56 -21.67
N ALA A 494 -29.12 10.45 -21.11
CA ALA A 494 -29.44 9.25 -21.87
C ALA A 494 -30.58 9.47 -22.89
N LYS A 495 -31.57 10.32 -22.57
CA LYS A 495 -32.63 10.70 -23.52
C LYS A 495 -32.11 11.57 -24.65
N SER A 496 -31.27 12.57 -24.35
CA SER A 496 -30.67 13.45 -25.35
C SER A 496 -29.72 12.71 -26.31
N ALA A 497 -28.99 11.70 -25.83
CA ALA A 497 -28.12 10.86 -26.66
C ALA A 497 -28.92 9.95 -27.63
N LYS A 498 -30.12 9.49 -27.23
CA LYS A 498 -31.01 8.73 -28.11
C LYS A 498 -31.65 9.58 -29.20
N SER A 499 -31.91 10.87 -28.96
CA SER A 499 -32.49 11.76 -29.98
C SER A 499 -31.48 12.27 -31.02
N THR A 500 -30.18 12.06 -30.81
CA THR A 500 -29.10 12.49 -31.74
C THR A 500 -28.55 11.36 -32.62
N ARG A 501 -29.00 10.11 -32.43
CA ARG A 501 -28.62 8.99 -33.29
C ARG A 501 -29.68 8.82 -34.38
N PRO A 502 -29.41 9.11 -35.67
CA PRO A 502 -30.40 8.92 -36.72
C PRO A 502 -30.75 7.44 -36.83
N GLU A 503 -32.05 7.14 -36.88
CA GLU A 503 -32.59 5.80 -37.07
C GLU A 503 -32.09 5.23 -38.41
N SER A 504 -31.03 4.42 -38.39
CA SER A 504 -30.75 3.52 -39.50
C SER A 504 -31.79 2.41 -39.46
N LYS A 505 -32.79 2.52 -40.33
CA LYS A 505 -33.75 1.45 -40.61
C LYS A 505 -33.00 0.17 -40.94
N GLU A 506 -33.23 -0.87 -40.15
CA GLU A 506 -32.98 -2.25 -40.56
C GLU A 506 -33.81 -2.52 -41.81
N SER A 507 -33.15 -2.84 -42.92
CA SER A 507 -33.78 -3.52 -44.04
C SER A 507 -32.95 -4.76 -44.34
N ASP A 508 -33.60 -5.91 -44.18
CA ASP A 508 -33.18 -7.20 -44.69
C ASP A 508 -32.81 -7.13 -46.18
N THR A 509 -31.59 -7.55 -46.52
CA THR A 509 -31.34 -8.30 -47.76
C THR A 509 -30.08 -9.16 -47.65
N GLN A 510 -30.25 -10.45 -47.90
CA GLN A 510 -29.22 -11.46 -48.14
C GLN A 510 -28.60 -11.34 -49.55
N ALA A 511 -27.41 -11.94 -49.68
CA ALA A 511 -26.62 -12.26 -50.89
C ALA A 511 -25.82 -11.08 -51.50
N ASP A 512 -24.58 -11.22 -51.98
CA ASP A 512 -23.87 -12.40 -52.50
C ASP A 512 -22.34 -12.15 -52.51
N GLN A 513 -21.55 -13.23 -52.58
CA GLN A 513 -20.10 -13.21 -52.74
C GLN A 513 -19.71 -13.00 -54.21
N THR A 514 -18.70 -12.18 -54.53
CA THR A 514 -17.67 -12.56 -55.53
C THR A 514 -16.43 -11.65 -55.55
N LEU A 515 -15.32 -12.32 -55.83
CA LEU A 515 -13.92 -11.94 -55.99
C LEU A 515 -13.64 -10.90 -57.10
N ALA A 516 -12.58 -10.07 -56.95
CA ALA A 516 -11.33 -10.14 -57.74
C ALA A 516 -10.54 -8.80 -57.77
N GLU A 517 -9.27 -8.92 -57.37
CA GLU A 517 -8.01 -8.37 -57.91
C GLU A 517 -7.98 -7.09 -58.79
N GLY A 518 -6.99 -6.22 -58.53
CA GLY A 518 -6.55 -5.20 -59.49
C GLY A 518 -5.63 -4.12 -58.91
N SER A 519 -4.32 -4.34 -59.02
CA SER A 519 -3.19 -3.49 -58.62
C SER A 519 -2.90 -2.27 -59.52
N HIS A 520 -2.04 -1.36 -58.99
CA HIS A 520 -1.21 -0.30 -59.62
C HIS A 520 -1.71 1.16 -59.45
N ASN A 521 -0.89 2.21 -59.31
CA ASN A 521 0.50 2.47 -58.92
C ASN A 521 0.67 4.02 -59.00
N VAL A 522 1.55 4.60 -58.17
CA VAL A 522 2.38 5.82 -58.41
C VAL A 522 1.70 7.20 -58.57
N GLY A 523 2.23 8.17 -57.82
CA GLY A 523 2.21 9.58 -58.23
C GLY A 523 2.48 10.59 -57.12
N ASP A 524 3.76 10.81 -56.78
CA ASP A 524 4.24 11.97 -56.03
C ASP A 524 3.80 13.30 -56.67
N LYS A 525 3.52 14.31 -55.82
CA LYS A 525 4.05 15.68 -55.99
C LYS A 525 3.78 16.58 -54.78
N GLU A 526 4.88 17.09 -54.25
CA GLU A 526 5.02 18.31 -53.46
C GLU A 526 4.35 19.51 -54.19
N ASP A 527 3.74 20.47 -53.49
CA ASP A 527 4.45 21.63 -52.92
C ASP A 527 3.51 22.78 -52.48
N HIS A 528 3.96 23.53 -51.47
CA HIS A 528 3.69 24.94 -51.16
C HIS A 528 2.26 25.51 -50.98
N LYS A 529 1.94 25.99 -49.75
CA LYS A 529 2.11 27.42 -49.36
C LYS A 529 1.70 27.73 -47.91
N ARG A 530 2.56 28.49 -47.25
CA ARG A 530 2.37 29.21 -45.98
C ARG A 530 1.36 30.36 -46.14
N HIS A 531 0.63 30.66 -45.07
CA HIS A 531 0.43 32.05 -44.62
C HIS A 531 0.20 32.09 -43.11
N ASN A 532 1.14 32.74 -42.41
CA ASN A 532 0.95 33.34 -41.10
C ASN A 532 -0.01 34.53 -41.24
N ASP A 533 -0.77 34.82 -40.18
CA ASP A 533 -0.96 36.19 -39.71
C ASP A 533 -1.08 36.20 -38.19
N THR A 534 -0.39 37.17 -37.62
CA THR A 534 -0.14 37.40 -36.20
C THR A 534 -0.83 38.72 -35.80
N GLU A 535 -1.02 38.91 -34.49
CA GLU A 535 -1.08 40.18 -33.74
C GLU A 535 -2.42 40.94 -33.57
N PRO A 536 -2.58 41.84 -32.55
CA PRO A 536 -1.91 41.91 -31.23
C PRO A 536 -2.81 42.34 -30.02
N VAL A 537 -2.27 42.07 -28.82
CA VAL A 537 -2.17 42.86 -27.56
C VAL A 537 -3.14 44.02 -27.26
N LYS A 538 -3.68 44.05 -26.02
CA LYS A 538 -3.77 45.26 -25.17
C LYS A 538 -3.59 44.96 -23.68
N GLU A 539 -2.62 45.66 -23.09
CA GLU A 539 -2.36 45.85 -21.67
C GLU A 539 -3.31 46.91 -21.05
N GLY A 540 -3.46 46.86 -19.72
CA GLY A 540 -4.00 47.95 -18.92
C GLY A 540 -3.95 47.63 -17.43
N GLY A 541 -2.95 48.13 -16.72
CA GLY A 541 -2.81 48.04 -15.27
C GLY A 541 -3.46 49.20 -14.50
N LYS A 542 -3.64 49.03 -13.19
CA LYS A 542 -3.48 50.07 -12.17
C LYS A 542 -3.52 49.50 -10.73
N ASP A 543 -2.59 50.03 -9.93
CA ASP A 543 -2.31 49.79 -8.52
C ASP A 543 -3.40 50.29 -7.54
N THR A 544 -3.40 49.76 -6.30
CA THR A 544 -3.35 50.55 -5.04
C THR A 544 -2.97 49.71 -3.80
N GLU A 545 -2.31 50.40 -2.86
CA GLU A 545 -1.59 50.01 -1.64
C GLU A 545 -2.41 49.63 -0.37
N LYS A 546 -1.73 48.91 0.56
CA LYS A 546 -1.69 48.99 2.06
C LYS A 546 -3.03 48.78 2.83
N GLU A 547 -3.13 48.16 4.03
CA GLU A 547 -2.33 48.23 5.26
C GLU A 547 -2.79 47.18 6.33
N LYS A 548 -1.83 46.63 7.11
CA LYS A 548 -1.83 46.31 8.57
C LYS A 548 -2.86 45.40 9.30
N THR A 549 -2.29 44.33 9.88
CA THR A 549 -2.38 43.77 11.27
C THR A 549 -3.71 43.42 11.93
N LYS A 550 -3.85 42.16 12.37
CA LYS A 550 -4.03 41.80 13.80
C LYS A 550 -3.79 40.32 14.08
N GLU A 551 -3.03 40.07 15.15
CA GLU A 551 -2.86 38.78 15.83
C GLU A 551 -4.21 38.25 16.35
N GLU A 552 -4.46 36.95 16.21
CA GLU A 552 -5.31 36.22 17.14
C GLU A 552 -4.84 34.76 17.26
N LYS A 553 -4.38 34.41 18.47
CA LYS A 553 -4.10 33.04 18.92
C LYS A 553 -5.37 32.20 18.80
N LYS A 554 -5.28 31.03 18.17
CA LYS A 554 -6.22 29.93 18.44
C LYS A 554 -5.53 28.57 18.33
N SER A 555 -5.85 27.77 19.33
CA SER A 555 -5.41 26.41 19.64
C SER A 555 -5.69 25.42 18.52
N ASP A 556 -4.65 24.71 18.09
CA ASP A 556 -4.77 23.56 17.20
C ASP A 556 -5.36 22.35 17.96
N SER A 557 -6.60 22.02 17.64
CA SER A 557 -7.14 20.67 17.83
C SER A 557 -7.20 20.01 16.47
N CYS A 558 -6.16 19.26 16.12
CA CYS A 558 -6.09 18.53 14.86
C CYS A 558 -6.96 17.26 14.96
N SER A 559 -8.01 17.25 14.16
CA SER A 559 -8.91 16.13 13.92
C SER A 559 -8.22 15.06 13.07
N VAL A 560 -8.19 13.86 13.62
CA VAL A 560 -7.69 12.61 13.03
C VAL A 560 -8.49 12.23 11.78
N MET A 561 -7.79 11.94 10.68
CA MET A 561 -8.32 11.19 9.52
C MET A 561 -8.14 9.69 9.70
#